data_AF-A0A482VDQ1-F1
#
_entry.id   AF-A0A482VDQ1-F1
#
_cell.length_a   1.000
_cell.length_b   1.000
_cell.length_c   1.000
_cell.angle_alpha   90.00
_cell.angle_beta   90.00
_cell.angle_gamma   90.00
#
_symmetry.space_group_name_H-M   'P 1'
#
loop_
_entity.id
_entity.type
_entity.pdbx_description
1 polymer ?
#
loop_
_entity_poly.entity_id
_entity_poly.type
_entity_poly.pdbx_seq_one_letter_code
_entity_poly.pdbx_strand_id
1 'polypeptide(L)'
;TSNKIKNLISPDILDNNTRTVLINALYFKGNWTNRFANYTTKQEDFYKTSKDVVKVDTMHHYREWFNYCENSVLKAKFLELPFEGEDISMIIALPNEKEGLASLEEQIEKVFAPQNFTSEFLNVALPKFKVESTLELKNALKNLGVEKAFNDTEADLSGIAGDKGDLIISDALQKTYIDVEEGGVEAA
;
A
#
# COMPACT_ATOMS: atom_id res chain seq x y z
N THR A 1 11.94 -10.35 2.84
CA THR A 1 11.00 -10.20 1.72
C THR A 1 10.74 -11.51 0.97
N SER A 2 11.12 -12.71 1.46
CA SER A 2 10.86 -14.00 0.78
C SER A 2 11.19 -14.01 -0.73
N ASN A 3 12.30 -13.35 -1.10
CA ASN A 3 12.72 -13.13 -2.49
C ASN A 3 11.73 -12.35 -3.39
N LYS A 4 10.78 -11.61 -2.83
CA LYS A 4 9.81 -10.78 -3.57
C LYS A 4 10.39 -9.42 -3.96
N ILE A 5 11.05 -8.75 -3.02
CA ILE A 5 11.84 -7.57 -3.34
C ILE A 5 13.23 -8.01 -3.79
N LYS A 6 13.50 -7.81 -5.08
CA LYS A 6 14.81 -7.98 -5.71
C LYS A 6 15.28 -6.64 -6.25
N ASN A 7 16.60 -6.49 -6.44
CA ASN A 7 17.22 -5.30 -7.05
C ASN A 7 16.73 -4.00 -6.40
N LEU A 8 16.87 -3.93 -5.08
CA LEU A 8 16.39 -2.81 -4.27
C LEU A 8 17.20 -1.53 -4.51
N ILE A 9 18.49 -1.70 -4.76
CA ILE A 9 19.38 -0.64 -5.23
C ILE A 9 19.75 -1.01 -6.67
N SER A 10 19.48 -0.10 -7.60
CA SER A 10 19.98 -0.22 -8.96
C SER A 10 21.43 0.29 -9.01
N PRO A 11 22.35 -0.31 -9.79
CA PRO A 11 23.76 0.07 -9.79
C PRO A 11 24.03 1.55 -10.11
N ASP A 12 23.12 2.20 -10.83
CA ASP A 12 23.13 3.62 -11.21
C ASP A 12 22.86 4.58 -10.05
N ILE A 13 22.33 4.10 -8.92
CA ILE A 13 22.08 4.92 -7.72
C ILE A 13 23.36 5.15 -6.91
N LEU A 14 24.38 4.30 -7.10
CA LEU A 14 25.64 4.38 -6.37
C LEU A 14 26.73 5.01 -7.24
N ASP A 15 27.34 6.07 -6.73
CA ASP A 15 28.52 6.70 -7.32
C ASP A 15 29.65 6.85 -6.29
N ASN A 16 30.81 7.36 -6.73
CA ASN A 16 31.97 7.56 -5.85
C ASN A 16 31.73 8.63 -4.76
N ASN A 17 30.63 9.39 -4.83
CA ASN A 17 30.27 10.42 -3.86
C ASN A 17 29.19 9.94 -2.87
N THR A 18 28.61 8.76 -3.10
CA THR A 18 27.56 8.19 -2.27
C THR A 18 28.14 7.81 -0.91
N ARG A 19 27.60 8.42 0.16
CA ARG A 19 28.08 8.20 1.54
C ARG A 19 27.21 7.21 2.30
N THR A 20 25.89 7.41 2.26
CA THR A 20 24.92 6.55 2.95
C THR A 20 23.63 6.45 2.15
N VAL A 21 23.03 5.26 2.07
CA VAL A 21 21.71 5.05 1.48
C VAL A 21 20.77 4.47 2.54
N LEU A 22 19.61 5.10 2.73
CA LEU A 22 18.55 4.59 3.59
C LEU A 22 17.59 3.72 2.79
N ILE A 23 17.35 2.51 3.29
CA ILE A 23 16.54 1.51 2.59
C ILE A 23 15.49 0.96 3.54
N ASN A 24 14.24 0.94 3.08
CA ASN A 24 13.14 0.29 3.77
C ASN A 24 12.48 -0.78 2.88
N ALA A 25 12.19 -1.93 3.48
CA ALA A 25 11.42 -3.03 2.89
C ALA A 25 10.52 -3.63 3.98
N LEU A 26 9.26 -3.90 3.68
CA LEU A 26 8.24 -4.31 4.67
C LEU A 26 7.60 -5.63 4.27
N TYR A 27 7.97 -6.72 4.95
CA TYR A 27 7.35 -8.02 4.71
C TYR A 27 6.15 -8.28 5.63
N PHE A 28 5.01 -8.57 5.00
CA PHE A 28 3.79 -9.02 5.65
C PHE A 28 3.22 -10.22 4.90
N LYS A 29 2.72 -11.22 5.63
CA LYS A 29 1.98 -12.32 5.03
C LYS A 29 0.85 -12.71 5.98
N GLY A 30 -0.38 -12.53 5.52
CA GLY A 30 -1.59 -12.83 6.30
C GLY A 30 -2.55 -13.65 5.48
N ASN A 31 -3.08 -14.72 6.05
CA ASN A 31 -4.19 -15.44 5.45
C ASN A 31 -5.50 -14.76 5.83
N TRP A 32 -6.48 -14.71 4.93
CA TRP A 32 -7.81 -14.23 5.29
C TRP A 32 -8.42 -15.12 6.37
N THR A 33 -9.14 -14.53 7.34
CA THR A 33 -9.98 -15.29 8.27
C THR A 33 -11.03 -16.09 7.48
N ASN A 34 -11.71 -15.42 6.54
CA ASN A 34 -12.66 -16.03 5.61
C ASN A 34 -12.06 -16.01 4.20
N ARG A 35 -11.38 -17.10 3.84
CA ARG A 35 -10.75 -17.26 2.51
C ARG A 35 -11.78 -17.30 1.40
N PHE A 36 -11.45 -16.70 0.26
CA PHE A 36 -12.26 -16.84 -0.95
C PHE A 36 -12.11 -18.27 -1.48
N ALA A 37 -13.19 -18.84 -2.01
CA ALA A 37 -13.15 -20.16 -2.60
C ALA A 37 -12.69 -20.05 -4.06
N ASN A 38 -11.59 -20.72 -4.44
CA ASN A 38 -11.02 -20.62 -5.79
C ASN A 38 -12.02 -20.87 -6.94
N TYR A 39 -13.01 -21.74 -6.73
CA TYR A 39 -14.02 -22.05 -7.76
C TYR A 39 -15.05 -20.93 -7.96
N THR A 40 -15.09 -19.91 -7.09
CA THR A 40 -15.93 -18.72 -7.26
C THR A 40 -15.21 -17.59 -8.00
N THR A 41 -13.89 -17.71 -8.20
CA THR A 41 -13.10 -16.78 -9.01
C THR A 41 -13.48 -16.90 -10.48
N LYS A 42 -13.77 -15.76 -11.12
CA LYS A 42 -14.13 -15.71 -12.54
C LYS A 42 -13.75 -14.36 -13.15
N GLN A 43 -13.64 -14.34 -14.47
CA GLN A 43 -13.31 -13.13 -15.23
C GLN A 43 -14.48 -12.13 -15.22
N GLU A 44 -14.27 -10.96 -14.65
CA GLU A 44 -15.24 -9.85 -14.61
C GLU A 44 -14.65 -8.53 -15.10
N ASP A 45 -15.52 -7.57 -15.40
CA ASP A 45 -15.10 -6.24 -15.86
C ASP A 45 -14.55 -5.40 -14.70
N PHE A 46 -13.35 -4.83 -14.91
CA PHE A 46 -12.78 -3.78 -14.08
C PHE A 46 -12.68 -2.49 -14.88
N TYR A 47 -13.29 -1.43 -14.36
CA TYR A 47 -13.36 -0.13 -15.01
C TYR A 47 -12.16 0.72 -14.56
N LYS A 48 -11.13 0.82 -15.40
CA LYS A 48 -10.03 1.78 -15.18
C LYS A 48 -10.53 3.22 -15.32
N THR A 49 -11.45 3.42 -16.26
CA THR A 49 -12.26 4.64 -16.42
C THR A 49 -13.67 4.24 -16.89
N SER A 50 -14.55 5.21 -17.11
CA SER A 50 -15.87 4.96 -17.68
C SER A 50 -15.84 4.39 -19.10
N LYS A 51 -14.71 4.54 -19.82
CA LYS A 51 -14.52 4.11 -21.21
C LYS A 51 -13.49 2.99 -21.39
N ASP A 52 -12.61 2.80 -20.41
CA ASP A 52 -11.52 1.83 -20.45
C ASP A 52 -11.79 0.69 -19.47
N VAL A 53 -12.12 -0.47 -20.02
CA VAL A 53 -12.58 -1.65 -19.30
C VAL A 53 -11.68 -2.84 -19.64
N VAL A 54 -11.26 -3.57 -18.62
CA VAL A 54 -10.46 -4.80 -18.76
C VAL A 54 -11.15 -5.94 -18.03
N LYS A 55 -10.93 -7.17 -18.49
CA LYS A 55 -11.35 -8.37 -17.76
C LYS A 55 -10.26 -8.77 -16.77
N VAL A 56 -10.63 -9.05 -15.53
CA VAL A 56 -9.71 -9.47 -14.46
C VAL A 56 -10.30 -10.67 -13.71
N ASP A 57 -9.43 -11.48 -13.10
CA ASP A 57 -9.88 -12.52 -12.18
C ASP A 57 -10.43 -11.88 -10.90
N THR A 58 -11.73 -12.05 -10.67
CA THR A 58 -12.44 -11.48 -9.53
C THR A 58 -12.90 -12.61 -8.61
N MET A 59 -12.46 -12.54 -7.35
CA MET A 59 -12.79 -13.47 -6.28
C MET A 59 -14.13 -13.08 -5.65
N HIS A 60 -14.89 -14.06 -5.15
CA HIS A 60 -16.23 -13.81 -4.63
C HIS A 60 -16.53 -14.46 -3.29
N HIS A 61 -17.18 -13.69 -2.43
CA HIS A 61 -18.00 -14.17 -1.34
C HIS A 61 -19.46 -13.88 -1.64
N TYR A 62 -20.33 -14.85 -1.41
CA TYR A 62 -21.76 -14.71 -1.64
C TYR A 62 -22.50 -14.93 -0.33
N ARG A 63 -23.30 -13.92 0.08
CA ARG A 63 -24.18 -13.99 1.25
C ARG A 63 -23.40 -14.33 2.53
N GLU A 64 -22.50 -13.44 2.91
CA GLU A 64 -21.65 -13.61 4.09
C GLU A 64 -21.52 -12.31 4.88
N TRP A 65 -21.17 -12.41 6.16
CA TRP A 65 -21.09 -11.28 7.08
C TRP A 65 -19.72 -10.62 7.00
N PHE A 66 -19.70 -9.31 6.81
CA PHE A 66 -18.48 -8.50 6.83
C PHE A 66 -18.69 -7.21 7.61
N ASN A 67 -17.60 -6.67 8.16
CA ASN A 67 -17.58 -5.32 8.67
C ASN A 67 -17.58 -4.35 7.50
N TYR A 68 -18.62 -3.52 7.42
CA TYR A 68 -18.87 -2.61 6.30
C TYR A 68 -19.32 -1.23 6.81
N CYS A 69 -19.02 -0.20 6.03
CA CYS A 69 -19.50 1.16 6.28
C CYS A 69 -19.69 1.90 4.96
N GLU A 70 -20.78 2.66 4.83
CA GLU A 70 -20.93 3.63 3.74
C GLU A 70 -20.75 5.05 4.28
N ASN A 71 -19.70 5.73 3.82
CA ASN A 71 -19.37 7.08 4.27
C ASN A 71 -19.90 8.10 3.26
N SER A 72 -20.98 8.79 3.62
CA SER A 72 -21.64 9.78 2.75
C SER A 72 -20.81 11.03 2.49
N VAL A 73 -19.92 11.42 3.42
CA VAL A 73 -19.01 12.57 3.26
C VAL A 73 -17.95 12.25 2.22
N LEU A 74 -17.38 11.04 2.29
CA LEU A 74 -16.37 10.56 1.34
C LEU A 74 -16.98 10.03 0.04
N LYS A 75 -18.31 9.82 0.00
CA LYS A 75 -19.03 9.17 -1.10
C LYS A 75 -18.38 7.82 -1.47
N ALA A 76 -18.03 7.05 -0.46
CA ALA A 76 -17.28 5.80 -0.61
C ALA A 76 -17.80 4.73 0.33
N LYS A 77 -17.60 3.48 -0.08
CA LYS A 77 -17.89 2.27 0.67
C LYS A 77 -16.60 1.73 1.25
N PHE A 78 -16.65 1.29 2.49
CA PHE A 78 -15.54 0.70 3.20
C PHE A 78 -15.89 -0.74 3.55
N LEU A 79 -14.95 -1.64 3.26
CA LEU A 79 -15.04 -3.05 3.60
C LEU A 79 -13.79 -3.43 4.40
N GLU A 80 -13.99 -4.11 5.52
CA GLU A 80 -12.92 -4.69 6.30
C GLU A 80 -12.82 -6.20 6.07
N LEU A 81 -11.61 -6.66 5.76
CA LEU A 81 -11.27 -8.07 5.54
C LEU A 81 -10.21 -8.48 6.58
N PRO A 82 -10.60 -9.16 7.67
CA PRO A 82 -9.67 -9.57 8.72
C PRO A 82 -8.75 -10.71 8.27
N PHE A 83 -7.53 -10.72 8.82
CA PHE A 83 -6.60 -11.84 8.71
C PHE A 83 -6.75 -12.80 9.89
N GLU A 84 -6.28 -14.04 9.72
CA GLU A 84 -6.20 -15.05 10.80
C GLU A 84 -5.55 -14.45 12.06
N GLY A 85 -6.20 -14.63 13.21
CA GLY A 85 -5.82 -14.01 14.48
C GLY A 85 -6.55 -12.70 14.82
N GLU A 86 -7.23 -12.09 13.84
CA GLU A 86 -8.11 -10.91 13.97
C GLU A 86 -7.44 -9.62 14.50
N ASP A 87 -6.13 -9.63 14.76
CA ASP A 87 -5.37 -8.45 15.18
C ASP A 87 -5.05 -7.47 14.03
N ILE A 88 -5.17 -7.93 12.77
CA ILE A 88 -4.84 -7.18 11.56
C ILE A 88 -5.94 -7.39 10.54
N SER A 89 -6.29 -6.34 9.80
CA SER A 89 -7.25 -6.39 8.70
C SER A 89 -6.80 -5.56 7.50
N MET A 90 -7.33 -5.87 6.32
CA MET A 90 -7.25 -5.03 5.13
C MET A 90 -8.53 -4.21 5.01
N ILE A 91 -8.39 -2.89 4.87
CA ILE A 91 -9.50 -1.99 4.58
C ILE A 91 -9.51 -1.66 3.08
N ILE A 92 -10.64 -1.90 2.43
CA ILE A 92 -10.89 -1.49 1.04
C ILE A 92 -11.82 -0.28 1.06
N ALA A 93 -11.34 0.86 0.54
CA ALA A 93 -12.16 2.04 0.32
C ALA A 93 -12.50 2.13 -1.18
N LEU A 94 -13.78 1.96 -1.53
CA LEU A 94 -14.27 1.98 -2.90
C LEU A 94 -15.15 3.23 -3.12
N PRO A 95 -14.74 4.19 -3.95
CA PRO A 95 -15.60 5.32 -4.28
C PRO A 95 -16.89 4.86 -4.98
N ASN A 96 -17.99 5.56 -4.72
CA ASN A 96 -19.29 5.25 -5.32
C ASN A 96 -19.31 5.46 -6.84
N GLU A 97 -18.48 6.37 -7.34
CA GLU A 97 -18.32 6.62 -8.77
C GLU A 97 -17.04 5.98 -9.31
N LYS A 98 -17.11 5.49 -10.56
CA LYS A 98 -15.99 4.80 -11.24
C LYS A 98 -14.71 5.64 -11.34
N GLU A 99 -14.85 6.96 -11.47
CA GLU A 99 -13.74 7.91 -11.58
C GLU A 99 -13.58 8.75 -10.29
N GLY A 100 -14.15 8.30 -9.18
CA GLY A 100 -14.15 9.04 -7.91
C GLY A 100 -12.86 8.90 -7.07
N LEU A 101 -11.87 8.12 -7.52
CA LEU A 101 -10.67 7.83 -6.73
C LEU A 101 -9.86 9.09 -6.41
N ALA A 102 -9.65 9.99 -7.39
CA ALA A 102 -8.90 11.22 -7.20
C ALA A 102 -9.51 12.12 -6.10
N SER A 103 -10.84 12.26 -6.09
CA SER A 103 -11.55 13.03 -5.05
C SER A 103 -11.50 12.37 -3.66
N LEU A 104 -11.32 11.05 -3.62
CA LEU A 104 -11.13 10.30 -2.38
C LEU A 104 -9.70 10.53 -1.84
N GLU A 105 -8.69 10.53 -2.72
CA GLU A 105 -7.29 10.80 -2.39
C GLU A 105 -7.06 12.23 -1.88
N GLU A 106 -7.79 13.22 -2.39
CA GLU A 106 -7.75 14.59 -1.84
C GLU A 106 -8.20 14.68 -0.37
N GLN A 107 -8.93 13.66 0.11
CA GLN A 107 -9.44 13.57 1.48
C GLN A 107 -8.76 12.46 2.28
N ILE A 108 -7.50 12.13 1.93
CA ILE A 108 -6.78 10.98 2.46
C ILE A 108 -6.74 10.90 4.00
N GLU A 109 -6.66 12.04 4.70
CA GLU A 109 -6.69 12.08 6.16
C GLU A 109 -8.00 11.52 6.74
N LYS A 110 -9.13 11.82 6.10
CA LYS A 110 -10.45 11.30 6.49
C LYS A 110 -10.65 9.84 6.07
N VAL A 111 -10.00 9.41 4.99
CA VAL A 111 -9.99 8.01 4.56
C VAL A 111 -9.27 7.14 5.59
N PHE A 112 -8.13 7.62 6.12
CA PHE A 112 -7.36 6.94 7.17
C PHE A 112 -7.93 7.10 8.58
N ALA A 113 -8.86 8.03 8.79
CA ALA A 113 -9.55 8.13 10.07
C ALA A 113 -10.39 6.85 10.34
N PRO A 114 -10.62 6.50 11.62
CA PRO A 114 -11.49 5.38 11.96
C PRO A 114 -12.88 5.53 11.33
N GLN A 115 -13.34 4.49 10.65
CA GLN A 115 -14.69 4.43 10.08
C GLN A 115 -15.63 3.67 11.02
N ASN A 116 -16.92 3.99 10.97
CA ASN A 116 -17.93 3.35 11.81
C ASN A 116 -18.43 2.07 11.14
N PHE A 117 -17.66 0.99 11.23
CA PHE A 117 -18.03 -0.30 10.67
C PHE A 117 -19.18 -0.96 11.45
N THR A 118 -20.08 -1.59 10.71
CA THR A 118 -21.12 -2.47 11.25
C THR A 118 -21.09 -3.80 10.50
N SER A 119 -21.44 -4.88 11.20
CA SER A 119 -21.55 -6.20 10.57
C SER A 119 -22.78 -6.24 9.66
N GLU A 120 -22.56 -6.47 8.37
CA GLU A 120 -23.59 -6.52 7.34
C GLU A 120 -23.48 -7.78 6.48
N PHE A 121 -24.63 -8.25 5.98
CA PHE A 121 -24.73 -9.44 5.15
C PHE A 121 -24.67 -9.09 3.67
N LEU A 122 -23.55 -9.40 3.01
CA LEU A 122 -23.17 -8.82 1.72
C LEU A 122 -22.72 -9.88 0.71
N ASN A 123 -22.64 -9.47 -0.55
CA ASN A 123 -21.83 -10.15 -1.56
C ASN A 123 -20.58 -9.30 -1.80
N VAL A 124 -19.41 -9.91 -1.78
CA VAL A 124 -18.13 -9.23 -2.02
C VAL A 124 -17.54 -9.75 -3.33
N ALA A 125 -17.14 -8.82 -4.20
CA ALA A 125 -16.38 -9.09 -5.41
C ALA A 125 -15.07 -8.30 -5.33
N LEU A 126 -13.94 -9.00 -5.29
CA LEU A 126 -12.62 -8.40 -5.14
C LEU A 126 -11.67 -8.95 -6.21
N PRO A 127 -11.14 -8.10 -7.10
CA PRO A 127 -10.11 -8.52 -8.05
C PRO A 127 -8.88 -9.07 -7.35
N LYS A 128 -8.27 -10.10 -7.93
CA LYS A 128 -6.89 -10.46 -7.63
C LYS A 128 -5.98 -9.39 -8.19
N PHE A 129 -4.97 -9.00 -7.43
CA PHE A 129 -4.03 -8.01 -7.92
C PHE A 129 -2.66 -8.14 -7.30
N LYS A 130 -1.67 -7.65 -8.06
CA LYS A 130 -0.29 -7.54 -7.64
C LYS A 130 0.18 -6.13 -7.91
N VAL A 131 0.74 -5.48 -6.89
CA VAL A 131 1.32 -4.15 -7.00
C VAL A 131 2.77 -4.23 -6.54
N GLU A 132 3.67 -3.75 -7.39
CA GLU A 132 5.07 -3.52 -7.06
C GLU A 132 5.37 -2.04 -7.27
N SER A 133 5.93 -1.39 -6.25
CA SER A 133 6.30 0.03 -6.33
C SER A 133 7.68 0.26 -5.73
N THR A 134 8.42 1.19 -6.30
CA THR A 134 9.66 1.72 -5.72
C THR A 134 9.47 3.22 -5.54
N LEU A 135 9.51 3.66 -4.29
CA LEU A 135 9.33 5.04 -3.86
C LEU A 135 10.69 5.66 -3.57
N GLU A 136 11.00 6.74 -4.27
CA GLU A 136 12.12 7.61 -3.95
C GLU A 136 11.68 8.59 -2.85
N LEU A 137 12.01 8.25 -1.61
CA LEU A 137 11.54 8.96 -0.43
C LEU A 137 12.30 10.26 -0.18
N LYS A 138 13.49 10.44 -0.77
CA LYS A 138 14.32 11.63 -0.52
C LYS A 138 13.55 12.94 -0.69
N ASN A 139 12.92 13.13 -1.85
CA ASN A 139 12.17 14.38 -2.12
C ASN A 139 10.93 14.51 -1.24
N ALA A 140 10.21 13.41 -1.00
CA ALA A 140 9.05 13.40 -0.10
C ALA A 140 9.44 13.79 1.33
N LEU A 141 10.54 13.23 1.86
CA LEU A 141 11.06 13.51 3.19
C LEU A 141 11.53 14.97 3.32
N LYS A 142 12.19 15.52 2.29
CA LYS A 142 12.55 16.94 2.25
C LYS A 142 11.32 17.84 2.30
N ASN A 143 10.28 17.54 1.51
CA ASN A 143 9.01 18.29 1.53
C ASN A 143 8.29 18.21 2.88
N LEU A 144 8.53 17.16 3.67
CA LEU A 144 8.04 17.00 5.05
C LEU A 144 8.95 17.68 6.10
N GLY A 145 10.00 18.39 5.68
CA GLY A 145 10.90 19.15 6.56
C GLY A 145 12.17 18.39 6.99
N VAL A 146 12.38 17.16 6.54
CA VAL A 146 13.61 16.40 6.79
C VAL A 146 14.68 16.81 5.76
N GLU A 147 15.16 18.03 5.84
CA GLU A 147 16.10 18.58 4.85
C GLU A 147 17.57 18.35 5.23
N LYS A 148 17.90 18.60 6.51
CA LYS A 148 19.30 18.60 7.00
C LYS A 148 20.00 17.28 6.78
N ALA A 149 19.29 16.16 6.92
CA ALA A 149 19.85 14.82 6.75
C ALA A 149 20.38 14.56 5.33
N PHE A 150 19.90 15.31 4.33
CA PHE A 150 20.30 15.20 2.92
C PHE A 150 21.17 16.38 2.45
N ASN A 151 21.67 17.23 3.36
CA ASN A 151 22.48 18.41 3.05
C ASN A 151 23.91 18.26 3.58
N ASP A 152 24.90 18.38 2.69
CA ASP A 152 26.33 18.22 2.99
C ASP A 152 26.89 19.16 4.07
N THR A 153 26.27 20.32 4.27
CA THR A 153 26.75 21.32 5.24
C THR A 153 25.99 21.31 6.57
N GLU A 154 24.76 20.79 6.55
CA GLU A 154 23.87 20.82 7.71
C GLU A 154 23.69 19.47 8.38
N ALA A 155 23.94 18.37 7.66
CA ALA A 155 23.79 17.02 8.19
C ALA A 155 24.71 16.81 9.40
N ASP A 156 24.10 16.36 10.49
CA ASP A 156 24.80 15.95 11.69
C ASP A 156 24.40 14.53 12.04
N LEU A 157 25.14 13.57 11.48
CA LEU A 157 25.00 12.14 11.73
C LEU A 157 26.17 11.62 12.58
N SER A 158 26.82 12.50 13.36
CA SER A 158 27.97 12.17 14.22
C SER A 158 27.64 11.11 15.29
N GLY A 159 26.37 10.96 15.65
CA GLY A 159 25.88 9.86 16.49
C GLY A 159 25.95 8.47 15.86
N ILE A 160 26.16 8.37 14.54
CA ILE A 160 26.41 7.11 13.83
C ILE A 160 27.91 6.92 13.62
N ALA A 161 28.57 7.88 12.96
CA ALA A 161 30.02 7.91 12.76
C ALA A 161 30.49 9.27 12.24
N GLY A 162 31.79 9.54 12.38
CA GLY A 162 32.43 10.77 11.90
C GLY A 162 32.04 12.02 12.68
N ASP A 163 32.50 13.17 12.20
CA ASP A 163 32.09 14.49 12.66
C ASP A 163 30.93 15.04 11.83
N LYS A 164 30.35 16.16 12.28
CA LYS A 164 29.29 16.84 11.54
C LYS A 164 29.76 17.19 10.11
N GLY A 165 28.96 16.83 9.11
CA GLY A 165 29.27 17.03 7.69
C GLY A 165 30.06 15.89 7.02
N ASP A 166 30.57 14.91 7.78
CA ASP A 166 31.25 13.74 7.20
C ASP A 166 30.26 12.77 6.56
N LEU A 167 29.06 12.65 7.15
CA LEU A 167 28.00 11.78 6.66
C LEU A 167 26.75 12.57 6.26
N ILE A 168 26.18 12.17 5.13
CA ILE A 168 24.85 12.56 4.69
C ILE A 168 24.05 11.31 4.31
N ILE A 169 22.73 11.45 4.27
CA ILE A 169 21.87 10.52 3.53
C ILE A 169 21.91 10.95 2.06
N SER A 170 22.56 10.15 1.22
CA SER A 170 22.66 10.38 -0.22
C SER A 170 21.32 10.08 -0.89
N ASP A 171 20.68 8.98 -0.52
CA ASP A 171 19.34 8.62 -1.01
C ASP A 171 18.50 7.86 0.02
N ALA A 172 17.19 7.90 -0.17
CA ALA A 172 16.21 7.17 0.62
C ALA A 172 15.22 6.47 -0.31
N LEU A 173 15.18 5.14 -0.25
CA LEU A 173 14.35 4.30 -1.12
C LEU A 173 13.48 3.37 -0.30
N GLN A 174 12.23 3.20 -0.73
CA GLN A 174 11.34 2.19 -0.21
C GLN A 174 10.75 1.39 -1.37
N LYS A 175 10.96 0.09 -1.36
CA LYS A 175 10.31 -0.80 -2.32
C LYS A 175 9.21 -1.57 -1.60
N THR A 176 8.06 -1.67 -2.25
CA THR A 176 6.89 -2.35 -1.73
C THR A 176 6.36 -3.33 -2.77
N TYR A 177 5.82 -4.43 -2.28
CA TYR A 177 5.16 -5.48 -3.04
C TYR A 177 3.87 -5.82 -2.30
N ILE A 178 2.76 -6.02 -3.00
CA ILE A 178 1.50 -6.55 -2.46
C ILE A 178 0.95 -7.54 -3.47
N ASP A 179 0.53 -8.72 -3.00
CA ASP A 179 -0.05 -9.81 -3.78
C ASP A 179 -1.31 -10.30 -3.07
N VAL A 180 -2.46 -10.03 -3.67
CA VAL A 180 -3.77 -10.34 -3.11
C VAL A 180 -4.39 -11.49 -3.89
N GLU A 181 -4.64 -12.58 -3.18
CA GLU A 181 -5.11 -13.86 -3.70
C GLU A 181 -6.23 -14.43 -2.80
N GLU A 182 -6.82 -15.55 -3.21
CA GLU A 182 -7.98 -16.14 -2.53
C GLU A 182 -7.69 -16.57 -1.09
N GLY A 183 -6.44 -16.97 -0.81
CA GLY A 183 -6.01 -17.45 0.50
C GLY A 183 -5.60 -16.34 1.47
N GLY A 184 -5.28 -15.14 0.97
CA GLY A 184 -4.71 -14.08 1.78
C GLY A 184 -3.93 -13.04 0.99
N VAL A 185 -3.06 -12.34 1.70
CA VAL A 185 -2.18 -11.31 1.18
C VAL A 185 -0.74 -11.63 1.54
N GLU A 186 0.14 -11.48 0.56
CA GLU A 186 1.59 -11.42 0.78
C GLU A 186 2.09 -10.06 0.32
N ALA A 187 2.64 -9.27 1.23
CA ALA A 187 3.29 -8.00 0.97
C ALA A 187 4.78 -8.04 1.36
N ALA A 188 5.63 -7.28 0.68
CA ALA A 188 7.08 -7.26 0.90
C ALA A 188 7.69 -5.87 0.79
#